data_AF-A0A974N952-F1
#
_entry.id   AF-A0A974N952-F1
#
_cell.length_a   1.000
_cell.length_b   1.000
_cell.length_c   1.000
_cell.angle_alpha   90.00
_cell.angle_beta   90.00
_cell.angle_gamma   90.00
#
_symmetry.space_group_name_H-M   'P 1'
#
loop_
_entity.id
_entity.type
_entity.pdbx_description
1 polymer ?
#
loop_
_entity_poly.entity_id
_entity_poly.type
_entity_poly.pdbx_seq_one_letter_code
_entity_poly.pdbx_strand_id
1 'polypeptide(L)'
;MGRSSDAGIPGDWWAAGLSRCRGLFEVFNRRPASLGGALCLRTCFSHIPESIHLIVELADAPNPLPARWAARGNNALRLRIQVSNLLDLHAHGHPNRPCSIEITTTPEGLLTRTWNPTYEARILTQYGLLSHMKPFHRRTPGTPA
;
A
#
# COMPACT_ATOMS: atom_id res chain seq x y z
N MET A 1 22.28 -3.46 30.61
CA MET A 1 20.93 -3.20 30.04
C MET A 1 21.06 -3.19 28.53
N GLY A 2 20.83 -4.32 27.87
CA GLY A 2 20.92 -4.44 26.42
C GLY A 2 19.74 -3.72 25.75
N ARG A 3 20.04 -2.74 24.89
CA ARG A 3 19.06 -2.14 23.97
C ARG A 3 18.53 -3.27 23.07
N SER A 4 17.30 -3.71 23.31
CA SER A 4 16.63 -4.69 22.46
C SER A 4 16.35 -4.07 21.08
N SER A 5 17.22 -4.45 20.14
CA SER A 5 16.90 -4.83 18.76
C SER A 5 16.21 -3.76 17.88
N ASP A 6 17.03 -3.01 17.14
CA ASP A 6 16.64 -2.45 15.84
C ASP A 6 16.25 -3.62 14.92
N ALA A 7 14.98 -4.03 14.96
CA ALA A 7 14.46 -4.96 13.98
C ALA A 7 14.56 -4.25 12.62
N GLY A 8 15.49 -4.71 11.78
CA GLY A 8 15.68 -4.19 10.44
C GLY A 8 14.40 -4.39 9.61
N ILE A 9 14.14 -3.45 8.70
CA ILE A 9 13.05 -3.60 7.73
C ILE A 9 13.45 -4.74 6.78
N PRO A 10 12.60 -5.77 6.60
CA PRO A 10 12.91 -6.86 5.67
C PRO A 10 13.05 -6.33 4.24
N GLY A 11 14.15 -6.66 3.57
CA GLY A 11 14.45 -6.16 2.23
C GLY A 11 13.56 -6.74 1.13
N ASP A 12 12.98 -7.92 1.37
CA ASP A 12 12.05 -8.63 0.49
C ASP A 12 10.59 -8.20 0.65
N TRP A 13 10.30 -7.29 1.60
CA TRP A 13 8.97 -6.75 1.80
C TRP A 13 8.57 -5.81 0.66
N TRP A 14 7.32 -5.91 0.17
CA TRP A 14 6.80 -5.07 -0.93
C TRP A 14 7.00 -3.56 -0.72
N ALA A 15 6.99 -3.10 0.53
CA ALA A 15 7.16 -1.69 0.86
C ALA A 15 8.62 -1.29 1.12
N ALA A 16 9.58 -2.22 1.10
CA ALA A 16 10.98 -1.95 1.42
C ALA A 16 11.58 -0.86 0.51
N GLY A 17 11.23 -0.86 -0.77
CA GLY A 17 11.63 0.16 -1.75
C GLY A 17 10.87 1.50 -1.63
N LEU A 18 9.86 1.60 -0.75
CA LEU A 18 9.11 2.84 -0.54
C LEU A 18 9.78 3.70 0.53
N SER A 19 10.05 4.96 0.19
CA SER A 19 10.40 5.94 1.19
C SER A 19 9.27 6.10 2.22
N ARG A 20 9.64 6.27 3.50
CA ARG A 20 8.74 6.29 4.68
C ARG A 20 8.06 4.95 5.03
N CYS A 21 8.49 3.82 4.47
CA CYS A 21 7.97 2.48 4.83
C CYS A 21 8.13 2.13 6.32
N ARG A 22 9.15 2.68 7.01
CA ARG A 22 9.36 2.49 8.46
C ARG A 22 8.11 2.82 9.28
N GLY A 23 7.39 3.88 8.92
CA GLY A 23 6.17 4.25 9.63
C GLY A 23 5.06 3.19 9.51
N LEU A 24 4.94 2.55 8.35
CA LEU A 24 4.01 1.43 8.16
C LEU A 24 4.45 0.22 9.00
N PHE A 25 5.74 -0.09 9.00
CA PHE A 25 6.30 -1.18 9.80
C PHE A 25 6.05 -0.96 11.31
N GLU A 26 6.23 0.25 11.81
CA GLU A 26 5.98 0.62 13.20
C GLU A 26 4.48 0.54 13.56
N VAL A 27 3.59 1.00 12.67
CA VAL A 27 2.13 0.87 12.86
C VAL A 27 1.70 -0.59 12.99
N PHE A 28 2.36 -1.51 12.28
CA PHE A 28 2.12 -2.94 12.33
C PHE A 28 2.95 -3.66 13.41
N ASN A 29 3.41 -2.96 14.44
CA ASN A 29 4.20 -3.51 15.54
C ASN A 29 5.47 -4.23 15.06
N ARG A 30 6.16 -3.66 14.07
CA ARG A 30 7.37 -4.23 13.44
C ARG A 30 7.11 -5.57 12.75
N ARG A 31 5.88 -5.79 12.27
CA ARG A 31 5.54 -6.86 11.33
C ARG A 31 5.39 -6.27 9.93
N PRO A 32 5.93 -6.89 8.88
CA PRO A 32 5.64 -6.51 7.50
C PRO A 32 4.15 -6.65 7.22
N ALA A 33 3.51 -5.55 6.82
CA ALA A 33 2.10 -5.58 6.42
C ALA A 33 1.94 -6.33 5.08
N SER A 34 0.87 -7.11 4.94
CA SER A 34 0.60 -7.87 3.71
C SER A 34 -0.21 -7.07 2.69
N LEU A 35 0.10 -7.22 1.39
CA LEU A 35 -0.79 -6.82 0.28
C LEU A 35 -1.81 -7.92 -0.08
N GLY A 36 -1.74 -9.09 0.55
CA GLY A 36 -2.71 -10.16 0.32
C GLY A 36 -4.14 -9.68 0.60
N GLY A 37 -4.99 -9.71 -0.43
CA GLY A 37 -6.37 -9.20 -0.35
C GLY A 37 -6.50 -7.66 -0.32
N ALA A 38 -5.41 -6.92 -0.47
CA ALA A 38 -5.47 -5.46 -0.56
C ALA A 38 -6.17 -5.01 -1.85
N LEU A 39 -6.87 -3.88 -1.74
CA LEU A 39 -7.64 -3.30 -2.84
C LEU A 39 -7.07 -1.94 -3.21
N CYS A 40 -6.61 -1.78 -4.45
CA CYS A 40 -6.39 -0.49 -5.06
C CYS A 40 -7.74 0.07 -5.52
N LEU A 41 -8.16 1.15 -4.88
CA LEU A 41 -9.43 1.83 -5.14
C LEU A 41 -9.33 2.84 -6.28
N ARG A 42 -8.14 3.40 -6.47
CA ARG A 42 -7.92 4.50 -7.41
C ARG A 42 -6.45 4.62 -7.79
N THR A 43 -6.23 4.78 -9.09
CA THR A 43 -4.95 5.22 -9.68
C THR A 43 -5.18 6.59 -10.31
N CYS A 44 -4.41 7.59 -9.91
CA CYS A 44 -4.51 8.96 -10.42
C CYS A 44 -3.17 9.42 -10.99
N PHE A 45 -3.21 9.92 -12.21
CA PHE A 45 -2.08 10.54 -12.86
C PHE A 45 -2.24 12.05 -12.66
N SER A 46 -1.45 12.64 -11.75
CA SER A 46 -1.54 14.07 -11.43
C SER A 46 -0.78 14.93 -12.42
N HIS A 47 0.48 14.56 -12.66
CA HIS A 47 1.36 15.20 -13.64
C HIS A 47 2.16 14.06 -14.26
N ILE A 48 1.91 13.71 -15.52
CA ILE A 48 2.71 12.72 -16.24
C ILE A 48 3.91 13.48 -16.84
N PRO A 49 5.16 12.98 -16.70
CA PRO A 49 5.58 11.69 -16.14
C PRO A 49 5.96 11.71 -14.64
N GLU A 50 5.68 12.80 -13.94
CA GLU A 50 6.25 13.11 -12.61
C GLU A 50 5.61 12.34 -11.44
N SER A 51 4.29 12.14 -11.42
CA SER A 51 3.60 11.57 -10.25
C SER A 51 2.32 10.82 -10.59
N ILE A 52 2.23 9.62 -10.03
CA ILE A 52 1.04 8.77 -9.99
C ILE A 52 0.72 8.49 -8.53
N HIS A 53 -0.55 8.61 -8.16
CA HIS A 53 -1.05 8.33 -6.82
C HIS A 53 -1.95 7.10 -6.83
N LEU A 54 -1.66 6.18 -5.92
CA LEU A 54 -2.43 4.97 -5.66
C LEU A 54 -3.12 5.10 -4.30
N ILE A 55 -4.41 4.81 -4.26
CA ILE A 55 -5.17 4.69 -3.01
C ILE A 55 -5.41 3.20 -2.76
N VAL A 56 -4.80 2.66 -1.71
CA VAL A 56 -4.80 1.23 -1.40
C VAL A 56 -5.41 0.99 -0.03
N GLU A 57 -6.32 0.05 0.08
CA GLU A 57 -6.82 -0.44 1.36
C GLU A 57 -6.23 -1.81 1.67
N LEU A 58 -5.56 -1.95 2.81
CA LEU A 58 -4.97 -3.22 3.22
C LEU A 58 -6.05 -4.14 3.80
N ALA A 59 -6.15 -5.38 3.35
CA ALA A 59 -6.95 -6.39 4.05
C ALA A 59 -6.36 -6.70 5.44
N ASP A 60 -5.03 -6.70 5.51
CA ASP A 60 -4.26 -6.86 6.73
C ASP A 60 -4.46 -5.69 7.71
N ALA A 61 -4.44 -6.00 9.00
CA ALA A 61 -4.58 -5.04 10.09
C ALA A 61 -3.46 -5.21 11.13
N PRO A 62 -3.05 -4.14 11.81
CA PRO A 62 -2.15 -4.25 12.94
C PRO A 62 -2.72 -5.17 14.02
N ASN A 63 -1.86 -6.01 14.59
CA ASN A 63 -2.19 -6.86 15.72
C ASN A 63 -1.06 -6.80 16.77
N PRO A 64 -1.32 -6.28 17.99
CA PRO A 64 -2.56 -5.63 18.43
C PRO A 64 -2.86 -4.33 17.66
N LEU A 65 -4.13 -3.93 17.63
CA LEU A 65 -4.54 -2.63 17.07
C LEU A 65 -3.97 -1.47 17.90
N PRO A 66 -3.51 -0.37 17.28
CA PRO A 66 -3.12 0.83 17.99
C PRO A 66 -4.27 1.35 18.87
N ALA A 67 -3.99 1.73 20.12
CA ALA A 67 -5.02 2.17 21.07
C ALA A 67 -5.91 3.31 20.53
N ARG A 68 -5.32 4.26 19.79
CA ARG A 68 -6.07 5.36 19.15
C ARG A 68 -7.01 4.90 18.03
N TRP A 69 -6.68 3.80 17.35
CA TRP A 69 -7.56 3.22 16.34
C TRP A 69 -8.75 2.54 17.02
N ALA A 70 -8.47 1.69 18.01
CA ALA A 70 -9.51 1.01 18.79
C ALA A 70 -10.49 2.00 19.44
N ALA A 71 -9.98 3.05 20.09
CA ALA A 71 -10.80 4.10 20.71
C ALA A 71 -11.70 4.87 19.72
N ARG A 72 -11.38 4.85 18.43
CA ARG A 72 -12.15 5.49 17.35
C ARG A 72 -12.92 4.48 16.50
N GLY A 73 -12.96 3.21 16.89
CA GLY A 73 -13.61 2.14 16.14
C GLY A 73 -12.94 1.78 14.80
N ASN A 74 -11.71 2.22 14.56
CA ASN A 74 -10.98 1.90 13.33
C ASN A 74 -10.34 0.51 13.44
N ASN A 75 -10.44 -0.26 12.37
CA ASN A 75 -9.96 -1.65 12.29
C ASN A 75 -9.17 -1.96 11.00
N ALA A 76 -8.93 -0.96 10.15
CA ALA A 76 -8.23 -1.13 8.88
C ALA A 76 -7.38 0.10 8.53
N LEU A 77 -6.48 -0.07 7.56
CA LEU A 77 -5.57 0.99 7.10
C LEU A 77 -5.73 1.25 5.60
N ARG A 78 -5.88 2.53 5.25
CA ARG A 78 -5.81 3.02 3.88
C ARG A 78 -4.49 3.76 3.67
N LEU A 79 -3.79 3.42 2.60
CA LEU A 79 -2.53 4.01 2.18
C LEU A 79 -2.75 4.93 0.98
N ARG A 80 -2.00 6.03 0.93
CA ARG A 80 -1.74 6.77 -0.30
C ARG A 80 -0.28 6.55 -0.68
N ILE A 81 -0.05 5.85 -1.76
CA ILE A 81 1.29 5.63 -2.31
C ILE A 81 1.46 6.61 -3.48
N GLN A 82 2.56 7.34 -3.46
CA GLN A 82 2.98 8.17 -4.58
C GLN A 82 4.14 7.45 -5.25
N VAL A 83 4.04 7.25 -6.56
CA VAL A 83 5.13 6.76 -7.38
C VAL A 83 5.48 7.83 -8.43
N SER A 84 6.76 8.01 -8.69
CA SER A 84 7.28 9.18 -9.41
C SER A 84 8.41 8.80 -10.35
N ASN A 85 8.63 9.64 -11.36
CA ASN A 85 9.52 9.40 -12.50
C ASN A 85 9.12 8.11 -13.23
N LEU A 86 8.03 8.21 -13.99
CA LEU A 86 7.53 7.12 -14.80
C LEU A 86 8.58 6.69 -15.84
N LEU A 87 8.96 5.42 -15.79
CA LEU A 87 9.89 4.80 -16.72
C LEU A 87 9.14 4.01 -17.80
N ASP A 88 8.09 3.31 -17.39
CA ASP A 88 7.24 2.53 -18.31
C ASP A 88 5.81 2.40 -17.76
N LEU A 89 4.84 2.40 -18.68
CA LEU A 89 3.42 2.26 -18.38
C LEU A 89 2.73 1.42 -19.46
N HIS A 90 2.29 0.25 -19.05
CA HIS A 90 1.38 -0.58 -19.84
C HIS A 90 0.05 -0.68 -19.10
N ALA A 91 -1.02 -0.17 -19.71
CA ALA A 91 -2.36 -0.27 -19.16
C ALA A 91 -3.36 -0.70 -20.24
N HIS A 92 -4.28 -1.58 -19.88
CA HIS A 92 -5.33 -2.08 -20.76
C HIS A 92 -6.65 -2.24 -19.98
N GLY A 93 -7.76 -2.05 -20.70
CA GLY A 93 -9.10 -2.27 -20.15
C GLY A 93 -9.66 -1.07 -19.39
N HIS A 94 -10.70 -1.30 -18.60
CA HIS A 94 -11.47 -0.25 -17.93
C HIS A 94 -11.53 -0.47 -16.40
N PRO A 95 -10.97 0.45 -15.59
CA PRO A 95 -10.91 0.32 -14.13
C PRO A 95 -12.25 0.73 -13.48
N ASN A 96 -13.30 -0.05 -13.73
CA ASN A 96 -14.66 0.18 -13.20
C ASN A 96 -14.88 -0.34 -11.77
N ARG A 97 -13.91 -1.05 -11.21
CA ARG A 97 -13.99 -1.73 -9.92
C ARG A 97 -12.65 -1.65 -9.19
N PRO A 98 -12.64 -1.79 -7.85
CA PRO A 98 -11.41 -2.01 -7.11
C PRO A 98 -10.58 -3.13 -7.75
N CYS A 99 -9.26 -2.97 -7.72
CA CYS A 99 -8.33 -3.92 -8.30
C CYS A 99 -7.40 -4.47 -7.22
N SER A 100 -6.93 -5.69 -7.44
CA SER A 100 -5.80 -6.25 -6.71
C SER A 100 -4.55 -5.44 -7.01
N ILE A 101 -3.57 -5.50 -6.11
CA ILE A 101 -2.32 -4.77 -6.23
C ILE A 101 -1.14 -5.63 -5.78
N GLU A 102 -0.04 -5.47 -6.50
CA GLU A 102 1.27 -6.02 -6.18
C GLU A 102 2.31 -4.93 -6.40
N ILE A 103 3.32 -4.91 -5.53
CA ILE A 103 4.42 -3.95 -5.60
C ILE A 103 5.70 -4.73 -5.39
N THR A 104 6.62 -4.61 -6.34
CA THR A 104 7.91 -5.30 -6.32
C THR A 104 9.02 -4.27 -6.55
N THR A 105 10.07 -4.35 -5.74
CA THR A 105 11.29 -3.56 -5.97
C THR A 105 12.15 -4.29 -7.00
N THR A 106 12.60 -3.58 -8.02
CA THR A 106 13.51 -4.08 -9.07
C THR A 106 14.80 -3.26 -9.04
N PRO A 107 15.87 -3.70 -9.74
CA PRO A 107 17.09 -2.89 -9.88
C PRO A 107 16.85 -1.50 -10.50
N GLU A 108 15.84 -1.38 -11.37
CA GLU A 108 15.48 -0.16 -12.08
C GLU A 108 14.59 0.79 -11.26
N GLY A 109 13.90 0.26 -10.24
CA GLY A 109 13.03 1.04 -9.38
C GLY A 109 11.90 0.23 -8.76
N LEU A 110 10.67 0.73 -8.88
CA LEU A 110 9.47 0.14 -8.30
C LEU A 110 8.49 -0.25 -9.40
N LEU A 111 8.20 -1.55 -9.50
CA LEU A 111 7.17 -2.10 -10.37
C LEU A 111 5.87 -2.25 -9.56
N THR A 112 4.85 -1.49 -9.95
CA THR A 112 3.50 -1.63 -9.41
C THR A 112 2.62 -2.30 -10.45
N ARG A 113 1.94 -3.39 -10.06
CA ARG A 113 0.91 -4.03 -10.87
C ARG A 113 -0.44 -3.88 -10.19
N THR A 114 -1.46 -3.48 -10.96
CA THR A 114 -2.85 -3.42 -10.50
C THR A 114 -3.75 -4.13 -11.49
N TRP A 115 -4.65 -4.98 -11.02
CA TRP A 115 -5.50 -5.76 -11.93
C TRP A 115 -6.87 -6.13 -11.34
N ASN A 116 -7.85 -6.24 -12.22
CA ASN A 116 -9.15 -6.87 -12.00
C ASN A 116 -9.56 -7.58 -13.30
N PRO A 117 -10.70 -8.30 -13.36
CA PRO A 117 -11.08 -9.06 -14.56
C PRO A 117 -11.21 -8.25 -15.86
N THR A 118 -11.36 -6.92 -15.79
CA THR A 118 -11.56 -6.04 -16.96
C THR A 118 -10.48 -4.99 -17.12
N TYR A 119 -9.44 -5.01 -16.30
CA TYR A 119 -8.39 -3.99 -16.27
C TYR A 119 -7.09 -4.56 -15.75
N GLU A 120 -5.99 -4.19 -16.40
CA GLU A 120 -4.65 -4.43 -15.89
C GLU A 120 -3.78 -3.21 -16.17
N ALA A 121 -2.94 -2.85 -15.21
CA ALA A 121 -1.84 -1.91 -15.42
C ALA A 121 -0.56 -2.41 -14.76
N ARG A 122 0.56 -2.16 -15.45
CA ARG A 122 1.93 -2.35 -15.00
C ARG A 122 2.63 -1.00 -15.13
N ILE A 123 3.16 -0.52 -14.02
CA ILE A 123 3.71 0.82 -13.88
C ILE A 123 5.12 0.68 -13.29
N LEU A 124 6.15 1.01 -14.07
CA LEU A 124 7.53 1.05 -13.61
C LEU A 124 7.92 2.50 -13.33
N THR A 125 8.39 2.77 -12.13
CA THR A 125 8.76 4.10 -11.66
C THR A 125 10.10 4.07 -10.94
N GLN A 126 10.85 5.17 -10.96
CA GLN A 126 12.13 5.21 -10.25
C GLN A 126 11.96 5.30 -8.73
N TYR A 127 10.93 6.01 -8.26
CA TYR A 127 10.75 6.32 -6.84
C TYR A 127 9.35 5.99 -6.35
N GLY A 128 9.28 5.45 -5.13
CA GLY A 128 8.04 5.24 -4.38
C GLY A 128 8.07 5.91 -3.02
N LEU A 129 6.94 6.46 -2.60
CA LEU A 129 6.74 7.15 -1.34
C LEU A 129 5.40 6.75 -0.71
N LEU A 130 5.46 6.33 0.55
CA LEU A 130 4.26 6.24 1.37
C LEU A 130 3.87 7.64 1.88
N SER A 131 3.07 8.34 1.08
CA SER A 131 2.72 9.75 1.32
C SER A 131 1.73 9.95 2.47
N HIS A 132 0.80 9.00 2.65
CA HIS A 132 -0.20 9.09 3.72
C HIS A 132 -0.66 7.71 4.21
N MET A 133 -0.97 7.62 5.50
CA MET A 133 -1.57 6.46 6.16
C MET A 133 -2.80 6.94 6.94
N LYS A 134 -3.97 6.43 6.62
CA LYS A 134 -5.23 6.81 7.26
C LYS A 134 -5.94 5.60 7.83
N PRO A 135 -6.05 5.48 9.17
CA PRO A 135 -6.94 4.47 9.75
C PRO A 135 -8.38 4.75 9.39
N PHE A 136 -9.16 3.70 9.21
CA PHE A 136 -10.59 3.79 8.97
C PHE A 136 -11.33 2.58 9.54
N HIS A 137 -12.64 2.71 9.67
CA HIS A 137 -13.52 1.60 9.98
C HIS A 137 -13.95 0.91 8.67
N ARG A 138 -13.44 -0.29 8.45
CA ARG A 138 -13.95 -1.19 7.41
C ARG A 138 -15.16 -1.93 7.96
N ARG A 139 -16.28 -1.77 7.27
CA ARG A 139 -17.45 -2.63 7.46
C ARG A 139 -17.17 -3.97 6.80
N THR A 140 -17.13 -5.03 7.60
CA THR A 140 -17.16 -6.39 7.06
C THR A 140 -18.59 -6.66 6.57
N PRO A 141 -18.80 -7.17 5.36
CA PRO A 141 -20.13 -7.62 4.95
C PRO A 141 -20.52 -8.81 5.84
N GLY A 142 -21.46 -8.62 6.77
CA GLY A 142 -22.01 -9.68 7.60
C GLY A 142 -22.01 -9.39 9.10
N THR A 143 -23.00 -8.63 9.55
CA THR A 143 -24.05 -9.12 10.47
C THR A 143 -25.23 -8.15 10.29
N PRO A 144 -26.43 -8.61 9.86
CA PRO A 144 -27.61 -7.75 9.90
C PRO A 144 -27.86 -7.31 11.35
N ALA A 145 -28.29 -6.05 11.52
CA ALA A 145 -28.75 -5.52 12.80
C ALA A 145 -30.00 -6.27 13.29
#